data_AF-A0A382NX18-F1
#
_entry.id   AF-A0A382NX18-F1
#
_cell.length_a   1.000
_cell.length_b   1.000
_cell.length_c   1.000
_cell.angle_alpha   90.00
_cell.angle_beta   90.00
_cell.angle_gamma   90.00
#
_symmetry.space_group_name_H-M   'P 1'
#
loop_
_entity.id
_entity.type
_entity.pdbx_description
1 polymer ?
#
loop_
_entity_poly.entity_id
_entity_poly.type
_entity_poly.pdbx_seq_one_letter_code
_entity_poly.pdbx_strand_id
1 'polypeptide(L)'
;MAPGVWHHAVHLIEGPWAIHVVEIDLDQAWPAGVRLQTARSDNRGSRASKTSELAAGALAAINGDFFFGTPSRSSGLQIQHGELIEEPRPRSAFAVTITGRPLAGVFAMRAGLITKSGHVLRVSHLNRKPRASDELTYYNRYSSADSVRAPVGFFLQSLDSAGTVINDTVSARVMQVRRRVWPLKLGPGQWLVAGGPDFARTQTIAAGDTVKLYTMLPPAEELLGEAIGGGPRIVRDGVPS
;
A
#
# COMPACT_ATOMS: atom_id res chain seq x y z
N MET A 1 2.48 -12.53 -27.14
CA MET A 1 1.88 -13.03 -25.88
C MET A 1 0.40 -12.67 -25.85
N ALA A 2 0.09 -11.38 -25.67
CA ALA A 2 -1.22 -10.78 -25.90
C ALA A 2 -1.02 -9.52 -26.77
N PRO A 3 -2.09 -8.85 -27.25
CA PRO A 3 -1.96 -7.56 -27.92
C PRO A 3 -1.16 -6.56 -27.07
N GLY A 4 -0.17 -5.90 -27.66
CA GLY A 4 0.72 -4.99 -26.95
C GLY A 4 1.74 -5.64 -26.01
N VAL A 5 1.93 -6.97 -26.05
CA VAL A 5 2.83 -7.68 -25.12
C VAL A 5 3.76 -8.67 -25.85
N TRP A 6 5.06 -8.43 -25.73
CA TRP A 6 6.13 -9.20 -26.38
C TRP A 6 7.14 -9.75 -25.39
N HIS A 7 7.71 -10.92 -25.72
CA HIS A 7 8.82 -11.52 -24.98
C HIS A 7 10.06 -11.51 -25.86
N HIS A 8 11.18 -11.10 -25.29
CA HIS A 8 12.48 -11.09 -25.94
C HIS A 8 13.45 -11.93 -25.11
N ALA A 9 14.24 -12.75 -25.80
CA ALA A 9 15.41 -13.39 -25.25
C ALA A 9 16.63 -12.71 -25.87
N VAL A 10 17.38 -11.97 -25.06
CA VAL A 10 18.58 -11.24 -25.49
C VAL A 10 19.80 -12.00 -24.98
N HIS A 11 20.75 -12.25 -25.88
CA HIS A 11 22.04 -12.88 -25.56
C HIS A 11 23.13 -11.87 -25.92
N LEU A 12 23.91 -11.44 -24.91
CA LEU A 12 24.98 -10.48 -25.13
C LEU A 12 26.25 -11.20 -25.54
N ILE A 13 26.96 -10.68 -26.55
CA ILE A 13 28.17 -11.31 -27.09
C ILE A 13 29.33 -11.26 -26.06
N GLU A 14 29.33 -10.23 -25.21
CA GLU A 14 30.43 -9.95 -24.26
C GLU A 14 30.36 -10.77 -22.95
N GLY A 15 29.38 -11.66 -22.78
CA GLY A 15 29.32 -12.54 -21.62
C GLY A 15 28.21 -13.58 -21.73
N PRO A 16 28.15 -14.57 -20.81
CA PRO A 16 27.11 -15.59 -20.82
C PRO A 16 25.76 -15.07 -20.29
N TRP A 17 25.35 -13.86 -20.71
CA TRP A 17 24.13 -13.22 -20.22
C TRP A 17 22.92 -13.68 -21.03
N ALA A 18 21.99 -14.36 -20.36
CA ALA A 18 20.64 -14.57 -20.85
C ALA A 18 19.70 -13.56 -20.19
N ILE A 19 19.25 -12.57 -20.96
CA ILE A 19 18.34 -11.53 -20.49
C ILE A 19 16.96 -11.80 -21.08
N HIS A 20 15.96 -11.97 -20.22
CA HIS A 20 14.56 -12.12 -20.61
C HIS A 20 13.81 -10.82 -20.36
N VAL A 21 13.21 -10.27 -21.41
CA VAL A 21 12.46 -9.01 -21.35
C VAL A 21 11.02 -9.28 -21.72
N VAL A 22 10.10 -8.76 -20.91
CA VAL A 22 8.69 -8.65 -21.27
C VAL A 22 8.43 -7.18 -21.56
N GLU A 23 8.21 -6.88 -22.84
CA GLU A 23 7.88 -5.54 -23.30
C GLU A 23 6.36 -5.39 -23.36
N ILE A 24 5.87 -4.26 -22.86
CA ILE A 24 4.44 -3.95 -22.80
C ILE A 24 4.23 -2.54 -23.35
N ASP A 25 3.55 -2.45 -24.49
CA ASP A 25 2.97 -1.21 -24.98
C ASP A 25 1.62 -1.01 -24.27
N LEU A 26 1.60 -0.11 -23.28
CA LEU A 26 0.44 0.11 -22.44
C LEU A 26 -0.76 0.71 -23.21
N ASP A 27 -0.51 1.48 -24.28
CA ASP A 27 -1.59 2.08 -25.07
C ASP A 27 -2.35 1.01 -25.87
N GLN A 28 -1.67 -0.08 -26.24
CA GLN A 28 -2.30 -1.25 -26.87
C GLN A 28 -2.81 -2.27 -25.85
N ALA A 29 -1.99 -2.60 -24.85
CA ALA A 29 -2.25 -3.69 -23.92
C ALA A 29 -3.37 -3.36 -22.92
N TRP A 30 -3.45 -2.11 -22.45
CA TRP A 30 -4.43 -1.72 -21.43
C TRP A 30 -5.89 -1.78 -21.95
N PRO A 31 -6.23 -1.23 -23.14
CA PRO A 31 -7.56 -1.43 -23.72
C PRO A 31 -7.89 -2.89 -24.03
N ALA A 32 -6.87 -3.71 -24.33
CA ALA A 32 -7.00 -5.15 -24.54
C ALA A 32 -7.18 -5.97 -23.25
N GLY A 33 -7.25 -5.32 -22.08
CA GLY A 33 -7.52 -5.96 -20.80
C GLY A 33 -6.27 -6.41 -20.03
N VAL A 34 -5.06 -6.13 -20.52
CA VAL A 34 -3.82 -6.42 -19.78
C VAL A 34 -3.71 -5.46 -18.60
N ARG A 35 -3.39 -5.99 -17.42
CA ARG A 35 -3.21 -5.22 -16.19
C ARG A 35 -1.88 -5.57 -15.54
N LEU A 36 -1.25 -4.58 -14.92
CA LEU A 36 -0.09 -4.77 -14.06
C LEU A 36 -0.61 -4.90 -12.64
N GLN A 37 -0.26 -5.99 -11.95
CA GLN A 37 -0.72 -6.28 -10.59
C GLN A 37 0.43 -6.77 -9.72
N THR A 38 0.39 -6.40 -8.44
CA THR A 38 1.29 -7.00 -7.45
C THR A 38 0.71 -8.30 -6.94
N ALA A 39 1.59 -9.27 -6.71
CA ALA A 39 1.24 -10.54 -6.08
C ALA A 39 2.06 -10.71 -4.79
N ARG A 40 1.46 -11.38 -3.80
CA ARG A 40 2.10 -11.71 -2.52
C ARG A 40 1.68 -13.09 -2.08
N SER A 41 2.56 -13.78 -1.35
CA SER A 41 2.16 -15.00 -0.64
C SER A 41 1.16 -14.66 0.47
N ASP A 42 0.29 -15.60 0.80
CA ASP A 42 -0.57 -15.46 1.96
C ASP A 42 0.27 -15.57 3.25
N ASN A 43 0.00 -14.70 4.22
CA ASN A 43 0.75 -14.64 5.48
C ASN A 43 0.50 -15.87 6.40
N ARG A 44 -0.28 -16.86 5.95
CA ARG A 44 -0.65 -18.04 6.74
C ARG A 44 0.43 -19.12 6.63
N GLY A 45 1.54 -18.93 7.32
CA GLY A 45 2.46 -20.03 7.60
C GLY A 45 3.83 -19.99 6.93
N SER A 46 4.38 -18.79 6.67
CA SER A 46 5.83 -18.58 6.59
C SER A 46 6.56 -19.40 5.51
N ARG A 47 6.56 -18.89 4.29
CA ARG A 47 7.69 -18.97 3.34
C ARG A 47 7.42 -17.99 2.19
N ALA A 48 8.49 -17.41 1.63
CA ALA A 48 8.36 -16.73 0.35
C ALA A 48 7.88 -17.75 -0.70
N SER A 49 6.94 -17.37 -1.56
CA SER A 49 6.48 -18.19 -2.68
C SER A 49 7.33 -17.95 -3.91
N LYS A 50 7.44 -18.96 -4.78
CA LYS A 50 8.13 -18.77 -6.07
C LYS A 50 7.30 -17.84 -6.96
N THR A 51 7.95 -17.03 -7.79
CA THR A 51 7.28 -16.20 -8.78
C THR A 51 6.34 -17.04 -9.67
N SER A 52 6.77 -18.24 -10.07
CA SER A 52 5.95 -19.16 -10.87
C SER A 52 4.67 -19.64 -10.18
N GLU A 53 4.67 -19.71 -8.84
CA GLU A 53 3.47 -20.10 -8.07
C GLU A 53 2.50 -18.92 -7.96
N LEU A 54 3.03 -17.71 -7.72
CA LEU A 54 2.23 -16.49 -7.62
C LEU A 54 1.70 -16.01 -8.99
N ALA A 55 2.37 -16.39 -10.08
CA ALA A 55 2.03 -15.99 -11.44
C ALA A 55 0.90 -16.83 -12.06
N ALA A 56 0.24 -17.72 -11.30
CA ALA A 56 -0.82 -18.56 -11.83
C ALA A 56 -1.95 -17.70 -12.44
N GLY A 57 -2.08 -17.74 -13.78
CA GLY A 57 -3.05 -16.95 -14.55
C GLY A 57 -2.53 -15.61 -15.10
N ALA A 58 -1.29 -15.22 -14.80
CA ALA A 58 -0.65 -14.05 -15.40
C ALA A 58 0.00 -14.39 -16.76
N LEU A 59 0.05 -13.42 -17.67
CA LEU A 59 0.79 -13.56 -18.94
C LEU A 59 2.30 -13.71 -18.72
N ALA A 60 2.82 -12.99 -17.73
CA ALA A 60 4.20 -13.04 -17.28
C ALA A 60 4.30 -12.49 -15.84
N ALA A 61 5.38 -12.82 -15.15
CA ALA A 61 5.70 -12.27 -13.83
C ALA A 61 7.21 -12.22 -13.60
N ILE A 62 7.63 -11.26 -12.79
CA ILE A 62 8.99 -11.12 -12.28
C ILE A 62 8.96 -11.08 -10.76
N ASN A 63 10.09 -11.37 -10.10
CA ASN A 63 10.19 -11.09 -8.67
C ASN A 63 10.09 -9.58 -8.41
N GLY A 64 9.52 -9.22 -7.27
CA GLY A 64 9.29 -7.84 -6.87
C GLY A 64 10.34 -7.32 -5.87
N ASP A 65 9.85 -6.67 -4.82
CA ASP A 65 10.67 -6.04 -3.78
C ASP A 65 11.49 -7.04 -2.95
N PHE A 66 12.48 -6.51 -2.24
CA PHE A 66 13.14 -7.16 -1.13
C PHE A 66 12.15 -7.52 -0.02
N PHE A 67 12.42 -8.66 0.61
CA PHE A 67 11.67 -9.14 1.75
C PHE A 67 12.64 -9.74 2.79
N PHE A 68 12.22 -9.75 4.06
CA PHE A 68 13.06 -10.23 5.16
C PHE A 68 12.26 -10.91 6.27
N GLY A 69 12.97 -11.71 7.06
CA GLY A 69 12.44 -12.35 8.25
C GLY A 69 11.55 -13.57 7.99
N THR A 70 11.08 -14.14 9.10
CA THR A 70 10.22 -15.33 9.13
C THR A 70 9.10 -15.06 10.14
N PRO A 71 7.83 -14.88 9.72
CA PRO A 71 7.35 -14.85 8.33
C PRO A 71 7.91 -13.65 7.54
N SER A 72 8.01 -13.84 6.22
CA SER A 72 8.52 -12.84 5.28
C SER A 72 7.68 -11.56 5.30
N ARG A 73 8.35 -10.40 5.31
CA ARG A 73 7.73 -9.08 5.21
C ARG A 73 8.36 -8.30 4.06
N SER A 74 7.55 -7.65 3.24
CA SER A 74 8.02 -6.74 2.20
C SER A 74 8.76 -5.56 2.84
N SER A 75 9.79 -5.06 2.17
CA SER A 75 10.68 -4.04 2.74
C SER A 75 10.27 -2.60 2.42
N GLY A 76 9.57 -2.38 1.31
CA GLY A 76 9.14 -1.07 0.84
C GLY A 76 7.66 -0.98 0.51
N LEU A 77 7.29 0.14 -0.11
CA LEU A 77 5.92 0.47 -0.49
C LEU A 77 5.23 -0.73 -1.15
N GLN A 78 4.05 -1.09 -0.65
CA GLN A 78 3.22 -2.08 -1.32
C GLN A 78 1.77 -1.62 -1.35
N ILE A 79 1.18 -1.55 -2.53
CA ILE A 79 -0.25 -1.31 -2.75
C ILE A 79 -0.77 -2.46 -3.60
N GLN A 80 -1.90 -3.02 -3.20
CA GLN A 80 -2.62 -4.03 -3.98
C GLN A 80 -4.09 -3.67 -4.01
N HIS A 81 -4.69 -3.63 -5.21
CA HIS A 81 -6.10 -3.26 -5.41
C HIS A 81 -6.51 -1.95 -4.71
N GLY A 82 -5.64 -0.93 -4.74
CA GLY A 82 -5.91 0.38 -4.13
C GLY A 82 -5.78 0.43 -2.61
N GLU A 83 -5.28 -0.63 -1.96
CA GLU A 83 -5.05 -0.66 -0.52
C GLU A 83 -3.55 -0.66 -0.19
N LEU A 84 -3.13 0.28 0.67
CA LEU A 84 -1.75 0.35 1.17
C LEU A 84 -1.49 -0.79 2.16
N ILE A 85 -0.55 -1.66 1.82
CA ILE A 85 -0.14 -2.81 2.63
C ILE A 85 1.06 -2.44 3.50
N GLU A 86 2.08 -1.84 2.88
CA GLU A 86 3.34 -1.42 3.53
C GLU A 86 3.64 0.04 3.22
N GLU A 87 4.13 0.78 4.23
CA GLU A 87 4.50 2.19 4.11
C GLU A 87 5.72 2.38 3.18
N PRO A 88 5.84 3.52 2.48
CA PRO A 88 7.01 3.80 1.67
C PRO A 88 8.28 3.94 2.51
N ARG A 89 9.42 3.64 1.88
CA ARG A 89 10.77 3.84 2.41
C ARG A 89 11.47 4.95 1.60
N PRO A 90 12.57 5.55 2.11
CA PRO A 90 13.35 6.56 1.38
C PRO A 90 14.18 5.94 0.23
N ARG A 91 13.50 5.21 -0.67
CA ARG A 91 14.05 4.57 -1.87
C ARG A 91 12.97 4.50 -2.94
N SER A 92 13.38 4.25 -4.19
CA SER A 92 12.42 4.20 -5.29
C SER A 92 11.46 3.01 -5.18
N ALA A 93 10.24 3.22 -5.63
CA ALA A 93 9.23 2.20 -5.87
C ALA A 93 8.63 2.41 -7.26
N PHE A 94 8.00 1.36 -7.80
CA PHE A 94 7.20 1.41 -9.02
C PHE A 94 5.72 1.34 -8.64
N ALA A 95 4.91 2.23 -9.20
CA ALA A 95 3.47 2.25 -8.98
C ALA A 95 2.74 2.37 -10.32
N VAL A 96 1.48 1.94 -10.32
CA VAL A 96 0.57 2.01 -11.46
C VAL A 96 -0.73 2.63 -10.97
N THR A 97 -1.17 3.68 -11.66
CA THR A 97 -2.45 4.32 -11.38
C THR A 97 -3.60 3.39 -11.76
N ILE A 98 -4.82 3.69 -11.29
CA ILE A 98 -6.02 2.94 -11.70
C ILE A 98 -6.32 3.07 -13.21
N THR A 99 -5.74 4.08 -13.86
CA THR A 99 -5.84 4.33 -15.32
C THR A 99 -4.76 3.61 -16.12
N GLY A 100 -3.83 2.90 -15.46
CA GLY A 100 -2.77 2.12 -16.10
C GLY A 100 -1.48 2.87 -16.33
N ARG A 101 -1.36 4.12 -15.84
CA ARG A 101 -0.16 4.92 -16.00
C ARG A 101 0.91 4.47 -15.00
N PRO A 102 2.12 4.09 -15.45
CA PRO A 102 3.21 3.72 -14.58
C PRO A 102 3.94 4.96 -14.07
N LEU A 103 4.48 4.87 -12.86
CA LEU A 103 5.36 5.88 -12.30
C LEU A 103 6.40 5.27 -11.38
N ALA A 104 7.64 5.75 -11.49
CA ALA A 104 8.72 5.39 -10.59
C ALA A 104 9.11 6.61 -9.76
N GLY A 105 9.04 6.48 -8.44
CA GLY A 105 9.22 7.61 -7.50
C GLY A 105 9.86 7.19 -6.19
N VAL A 106 10.42 8.14 -5.44
CA VAL A 106 10.56 7.99 -3.99
C VAL A 106 9.29 8.59 -3.40
N PHE A 107 8.51 7.77 -2.69
CA PHE A 107 7.20 8.17 -2.20
C PHE A 107 7.25 8.56 -0.73
N ALA A 108 6.36 9.47 -0.33
CA ALA A 108 6.17 9.82 1.07
C ALA A 108 4.70 9.62 1.46
N MET A 109 4.44 9.01 2.62
CA MET A 109 3.08 8.87 3.13
C MET A 109 2.63 10.15 3.82
N ARG A 110 1.49 10.68 3.37
CA ARG A 110 0.75 11.75 4.05
C ARG A 110 -0.66 11.23 4.33
N ALA A 111 -0.92 10.83 5.56
CA ALA A 111 -2.21 10.30 5.97
C ALA A 111 -2.78 11.09 7.16
N GLY A 112 -4.09 11.00 7.36
CA GLY A 112 -4.73 11.65 8.51
C GLY A 112 -6.25 11.50 8.54
N LEU A 113 -6.81 11.93 9.67
CA LEU A 113 -8.24 12.09 9.86
C LEU A 113 -8.63 13.56 9.84
N ILE A 114 -9.66 13.92 9.07
CA ILE A 114 -10.34 15.20 9.16
C ILE A 114 -11.59 14.99 10.02
N THR A 115 -11.62 15.61 11.18
CA THR A 115 -12.74 15.52 12.13
C THR A 115 -13.95 16.31 11.64
N LYS A 116 -15.12 16.11 12.26
CA LYS A 116 -16.34 16.88 11.96
C LYS A 116 -16.19 18.40 12.12
N SER A 117 -15.25 18.86 12.95
CA SER A 117 -14.94 20.27 13.15
C SER A 117 -13.90 20.80 12.16
N GLY A 118 -13.41 19.97 11.23
CA GLY A 118 -12.38 20.32 10.26
C GLY A 118 -10.94 20.18 10.77
N HIS A 119 -10.73 19.82 12.04
CA HIS A 119 -9.38 19.60 12.57
C HIS A 119 -8.74 18.36 11.92
N VAL A 120 -7.50 18.51 11.45
CA VAL A 120 -6.68 17.45 10.87
C VAL A 120 -5.80 16.79 11.92
N LEU A 121 -6.04 15.50 12.16
CA LEU A 121 -5.19 14.64 12.97
C LEU A 121 -4.28 13.84 12.05
N ARG A 122 -2.99 14.17 12.03
CA ARG A 122 -2.02 13.52 11.14
C ARG A 122 -1.71 12.12 11.61
N VAL A 123 -1.72 11.17 10.68
CA VAL A 123 -1.28 9.80 10.90
C VAL A 123 0.15 9.65 10.41
N SER A 124 1.02 9.18 11.30
CA SER A 124 2.45 9.06 11.04
C SER A 124 2.80 7.71 10.43
N HIS A 125 2.04 6.66 10.76
CA HIS A 125 2.40 5.29 10.40
C HIS A 125 1.21 4.40 10.04
N LEU A 126 1.53 3.29 9.38
CA LEU A 126 0.62 2.21 9.02
C LEU A 126 0.94 0.94 9.81
N ASN A 127 -0.10 0.21 10.24
CA ASN A 127 -0.03 -1.18 10.72
C ASN A 127 1.03 -1.47 11.81
N ARG A 128 1.41 -0.45 12.59
CA ARG A 128 2.36 -0.60 13.71
C ARG A 128 1.90 0.14 14.95
N LYS A 129 2.25 -0.39 16.13
CA LYS A 129 1.93 0.27 17.40
C LYS A 129 2.49 1.70 17.43
N PRO A 130 1.69 2.71 17.85
CA PRO A 130 2.22 4.03 18.19
C PRO A 130 3.32 3.91 19.26
N ARG A 131 4.41 4.66 19.09
CA ARG A 131 5.58 4.63 19.98
C ARG A 131 5.76 5.94 20.76
N ALA A 132 5.33 7.07 20.20
CA ALA A 132 5.34 8.37 20.87
C ALA A 132 3.95 8.80 21.39
N SER A 133 3.91 9.87 22.20
CA SER A 133 2.67 10.31 22.84
C SER A 133 1.70 11.02 21.90
N ASP A 134 2.26 11.67 20.89
CA ASP A 134 1.65 12.46 19.84
C ASP A 134 1.58 11.70 18.50
N GLU A 135 1.86 10.40 18.51
CA GLU A 135 1.80 9.56 17.33
C GLU A 135 0.39 8.95 17.13
N LEU A 136 -0.11 9.04 15.89
CA LEU A 136 -1.23 8.25 15.40
C LEU A 136 -0.74 7.23 14.37
N THR A 137 -1.26 6.02 14.47
CA THR A 137 -1.11 4.97 13.45
C THR A 137 -2.49 4.57 12.97
N TYR A 138 -2.69 4.45 11.65
CA TYR A 138 -3.85 3.76 11.11
C TYR A 138 -3.53 2.29 10.81
N TYR A 139 -4.53 1.44 11.00
CA TYR A 139 -4.49 0.02 10.75
C TYR A 139 -5.57 -0.34 9.75
N ASN A 140 -5.26 -1.31 8.89
CA ASN A 140 -6.21 -1.93 7.96
C ASN A 140 -6.14 -3.46 8.08
N ARG A 141 -6.88 -4.15 7.20
CA ARG A 141 -6.96 -5.61 7.16
C ARG A 141 -5.64 -6.34 6.91
N TYR A 142 -4.59 -5.64 6.45
CA TYR A 142 -3.27 -6.23 6.21
C TYR A 142 -2.34 -6.21 7.43
N SER A 143 -2.78 -5.60 8.54
CA SER A 143 -2.04 -5.69 9.81
C SER A 143 -1.81 -7.13 10.23
N SER A 144 -0.57 -7.46 10.63
CA SER A 144 -0.24 -8.78 11.19
C SER A 144 -0.56 -8.91 12.67
N ALA A 145 -1.12 -7.87 13.31
CA ALA A 145 -1.38 -7.86 14.74
C ALA A 145 -2.78 -8.39 15.05
N ASP A 146 -2.89 -9.35 15.97
CA ASP A 146 -4.20 -9.83 16.44
C ASP A 146 -4.90 -8.85 17.39
N SER A 147 -4.12 -7.93 17.97
CA SER A 147 -4.63 -6.90 18.86
C SER A 147 -3.83 -5.61 18.78
N VAL A 148 -4.46 -4.50 19.13
CA VAL A 148 -3.81 -3.19 19.27
C VAL A 148 -3.88 -2.74 20.72
N ARG A 149 -2.73 -2.39 21.27
CA ARG A 149 -2.60 -1.76 22.59
C ARG A 149 -2.24 -0.29 22.43
N ALA A 150 -3.19 0.60 22.70
CA ALA A 150 -3.02 2.03 22.60
C ALA A 150 -3.90 2.78 23.63
N PRO A 151 -3.48 3.96 24.10
CA PRO A 151 -4.30 4.83 24.97
C PRO A 151 -5.69 5.12 24.42
N VAL A 152 -5.81 5.37 23.12
CA VAL A 152 -7.07 5.57 22.41
C VAL A 152 -7.05 4.92 21.02
N GLY A 153 -8.20 4.52 20.51
CA GLY A 153 -8.40 4.10 19.14
C GLY A 153 -9.80 4.41 18.63
N PHE A 154 -9.91 4.68 17.33
CA PHE A 154 -11.14 5.00 16.63
C PHE A 154 -11.40 3.92 15.59
N PHE A 155 -12.41 3.08 15.82
CA PHE A 155 -12.82 2.06 14.87
C PHE A 155 -13.72 2.69 13.82
N LEU A 156 -13.30 2.63 12.56
CA LEU A 156 -13.91 3.35 11.44
C LEU A 156 -14.51 2.35 10.45
N GLN A 157 -15.70 2.68 9.95
CA GLN A 157 -16.36 1.96 8.86
C GLN A 157 -16.57 2.92 7.69
N SER A 158 -16.13 2.53 6.50
CA SER A 158 -16.35 3.28 5.26
C SER A 158 -17.83 3.54 5.04
N LEU A 159 -18.16 4.76 4.65
CA LEU A 159 -19.46 5.12 4.10
C LEU A 159 -19.49 4.96 2.57
N ASP A 160 -18.31 4.85 1.95
CA ASP A 160 -18.15 4.69 0.51
C ASP A 160 -18.03 3.20 0.15
N SER A 161 -18.65 2.80 -0.96
CA SER A 161 -18.67 1.40 -1.43
C SER A 161 -17.32 0.91 -1.96
N ALA A 162 -16.46 1.82 -2.42
CA ALA A 162 -15.15 1.51 -2.99
C ALA A 162 -14.09 1.09 -1.94
N GLY A 163 -14.33 1.31 -0.64
CA GLY A 163 -13.35 0.99 0.41
C GLY A 163 -12.24 2.05 0.53
N THR A 164 -10.95 1.64 0.52
CA THR A 164 -9.79 2.58 0.54
C THR A 164 -9.46 3.00 -0.89
N VAL A 165 -9.13 4.28 -1.08
CA VAL A 165 -8.48 4.75 -2.30
C VAL A 165 -7.24 5.55 -1.92
N ILE A 166 -6.08 5.17 -2.46
CA ILE A 166 -4.82 5.91 -2.29
C ILE A 166 -4.79 7.11 -3.22
N ASN A 167 -4.32 8.25 -2.69
CA ASN A 167 -4.46 9.58 -3.27
C ASN A 167 -5.91 10.09 -3.29
N ASP A 168 -6.69 9.68 -2.30
CA ASP A 168 -8.07 10.13 -2.12
C ASP A 168 -8.41 10.36 -0.64
N THR A 169 -9.65 10.79 -0.40
CA THR A 169 -10.25 11.01 0.90
C THR A 169 -11.59 10.27 0.99
N VAL A 170 -11.66 9.29 1.88
CA VAL A 170 -12.84 8.44 2.11
C VAL A 170 -13.61 8.92 3.33
N SER A 171 -14.94 8.97 3.25
CA SER A 171 -15.77 9.26 4.42
C SER A 171 -16.01 8.01 5.24
N ALA A 172 -15.84 8.10 6.56
CA ALA A 172 -16.01 6.96 7.46
C ALA A 172 -16.78 7.36 8.71
N ARG A 173 -17.62 6.44 9.19
CA ARG A 173 -18.29 6.58 10.49
C ARG A 173 -17.43 6.00 11.59
N VAL A 174 -17.31 6.74 12.69
CA VAL A 174 -16.68 6.27 13.92
C VAL A 174 -17.66 5.35 14.62
N MET A 175 -17.43 4.06 14.52
CA MET A 175 -18.30 3.05 15.11
C MET A 175 -18.08 2.96 16.62
N GLN A 176 -16.82 3.05 17.06
CA GLN A 176 -16.45 2.93 18.47
C GLN A 176 -15.20 3.76 18.79
N VAL A 177 -15.16 4.29 20.02
CA VAL A 177 -13.94 4.80 20.65
C VAL A 177 -13.46 3.79 21.68
N ARG A 178 -12.18 3.45 21.62
CA ARG A 178 -11.57 2.29 22.26
C ARG A 178 -10.41 2.78 23.17
N ARG A 179 -10.32 2.39 24.46
CA ARG A 179 -9.17 2.66 25.41
C ARG A 179 -8.37 1.45 26.00
N ARG A 180 -7.03 1.43 25.90
CA ARG A 180 -6.09 0.35 26.30
C ARG A 180 -5.82 -0.80 25.30
N VAL A 181 -6.71 -1.78 25.10
CA VAL A 181 -6.42 -3.00 24.30
C VAL A 181 -7.67 -3.52 23.57
N TRP A 182 -7.54 -3.94 22.30
CA TRP A 182 -8.61 -4.61 21.53
C TRP A 182 -8.12 -5.65 20.56
N PRO A 183 -8.97 -6.65 20.24
CA PRO A 183 -8.84 -7.44 19.03
C PRO A 183 -8.82 -6.54 17.79
N LEU A 184 -7.91 -6.85 16.88
CA LEU A 184 -7.79 -6.23 15.57
C LEU A 184 -8.17 -7.26 14.51
N LYS A 185 -9.45 -7.30 14.18
CA LYS A 185 -9.97 -8.03 13.02
C LYS A 185 -10.72 -7.03 12.16
N LEU A 186 -10.08 -6.61 11.07
CA LEU A 186 -10.60 -5.61 10.15
C LEU A 186 -10.97 -6.28 8.83
N GLY A 187 -12.19 -6.04 8.35
CA GLY A 187 -12.62 -6.39 7.00
C GLY A 187 -12.31 -5.29 5.97
N PRO A 188 -12.69 -5.50 4.71
CA PRO A 188 -12.69 -4.43 3.70
C PRO A 188 -13.49 -3.21 4.18
N GLY A 189 -12.97 -2.00 3.90
CA GLY A 189 -13.60 -0.74 4.30
C GLY A 189 -13.63 -0.51 5.82
N GLN A 190 -12.86 -1.27 6.61
CA GLN A 190 -12.72 -1.07 8.05
C GLN A 190 -11.30 -0.66 8.39
N TRP A 191 -11.18 0.33 9.28
CA TRP A 191 -9.91 0.80 9.78
C TRP A 191 -9.94 0.99 11.28
N LEU A 192 -8.77 0.98 11.90
CA LEU A 192 -8.58 1.47 13.26
C LEU A 192 -7.52 2.56 13.23
N VAL A 193 -7.81 3.75 13.74
CA VAL A 193 -6.78 4.77 13.99
C VAL A 193 -6.48 4.80 15.47
N ALA A 194 -5.26 4.43 15.86
CA ALA A 194 -4.84 4.34 17.26
C ALA A 194 -3.83 5.45 17.59
N GLY A 195 -4.00 6.09 18.74
CA GLY A 195 -3.19 7.22 19.17
C GLY A 195 -2.52 7.02 20.53
N GLY A 196 -1.39 7.70 20.71
CA GLY A 196 -0.71 7.87 21.99
C GLY A 196 -1.51 8.67 23.03
N PRO A 197 -0.98 8.89 24.24
CA PRO A 197 -1.71 9.50 25.35
C PRO A 197 -2.22 10.93 25.08
N ASP A 198 -1.61 11.69 24.18
CA ASP A 198 -2.04 13.06 23.86
C ASP A 198 -3.44 13.09 23.22
N PHE A 199 -3.74 12.09 22.40
CA PHE A 199 -5.06 11.93 21.78
C PHE A 199 -6.11 11.34 22.73
N ALA A 200 -5.68 10.64 23.80
CA ALA A 200 -6.61 10.09 24.78
C ALA A 200 -7.18 11.17 25.72
N ARG A 201 -6.46 12.29 25.86
CA ARG A 201 -6.81 13.46 26.69
C ARG A 201 -7.65 14.49 25.95
N THR A 202 -7.51 14.54 24.63
CA THR A 202 -8.24 15.47 23.76
C THR A 202 -9.43 14.73 23.11
N GLN A 203 -10.64 14.90 23.64
CA GLN A 203 -11.83 14.31 23.02
C GLN A 203 -12.26 15.10 21.78
N THR A 204 -11.62 14.83 20.65
CA THR A 204 -11.96 15.44 19.35
C THR A 204 -12.87 14.58 18.49
N ILE A 205 -13.01 13.28 18.81
CA ILE A 205 -13.79 12.31 18.04
C ILE A 205 -14.63 11.45 18.98
N ALA A 206 -15.94 11.37 18.70
CA ALA A 206 -16.89 10.53 19.42
C ALA A 206 -17.47 9.43 18.52
N ALA A 207 -18.02 8.37 19.13
CA ALA A 207 -18.79 7.37 18.39
C ALA A 207 -20.02 8.03 17.73
N GLY A 208 -20.30 7.64 16.50
CA GLY A 208 -21.34 8.24 15.67
C GLY A 208 -20.87 9.42 14.83
N ASP A 209 -19.69 10.00 15.09
CA ASP A 209 -19.14 11.06 14.24
C ASP A 209 -18.80 10.52 12.85
N THR A 210 -18.92 11.38 11.84
CA THR A 210 -18.34 11.17 10.52
C THR A 210 -16.98 11.87 10.47
N VAL A 211 -15.96 11.14 10.04
CA VAL A 211 -14.61 11.65 9.80
C VAL A 211 -14.24 11.38 8.34
N LYS A 212 -13.26 12.11 7.82
CA LYS A 212 -12.65 11.77 6.53
C LYS A 212 -11.26 11.19 6.75
N LEU A 213 -10.98 10.01 6.20
CA LEU A 213 -9.66 9.40 6.18
C LEU A 213 -9.01 9.68 4.83
N TYR A 214 -7.86 10.34 4.83
CA TYR A 214 -7.08 10.54 3.61
C TYR A 214 -5.73 9.82 3.69
N THR A 215 -5.26 9.34 2.54
CA THR A 215 -3.92 8.78 2.37
C THR A 215 -3.36 9.21 1.02
N MET A 216 -2.35 10.07 1.04
CA MET A 216 -1.66 10.56 -0.15
C MET A 216 -0.22 10.01 -0.19
N LEU A 217 0.25 9.70 -1.40
CA LEU A 217 1.58 9.22 -1.74
C LEU A 217 2.20 10.09 -2.85
N PRO A 218 2.56 11.35 -2.58
CA PRO A 218 3.38 12.12 -3.51
C PRO A 218 4.65 11.35 -3.91
N PRO A 219 5.11 11.49 -5.16
CA PRO A 219 4.67 12.49 -6.15
C PRO A 219 3.45 12.07 -6.98
N ALA A 220 2.80 10.93 -6.69
CA ALA A 220 1.59 10.56 -7.43
C ALA A 220 0.43 11.50 -7.06
N GLU A 221 -0.25 12.00 -8.09
CA GLU A 221 -1.46 12.84 -7.96
C GLU A 221 -2.73 12.04 -8.28
N GLU A 222 -2.62 11.05 -9.16
CA GLU A 222 -3.71 10.14 -9.53
C GLU A 222 -3.89 9.01 -8.51
N LEU A 223 -5.08 8.39 -8.54
CA LEU A 223 -5.38 7.23 -7.71
C LEU A 223 -4.45 6.06 -8.04
N LEU A 224 -3.82 5.48 -7.03
CA LEU A 224 -2.91 4.33 -7.20
C LEU A 224 -3.66 3.02 -7.02
N GLY A 225 -3.55 2.12 -8.00
CA GLY A 225 -4.10 0.77 -7.92
C GLY A 225 -3.09 -0.24 -7.38
N GLU A 226 -1.84 -0.12 -7.82
CA GLU A 226 -0.79 -1.10 -7.53
C GLU A 226 0.53 -0.38 -7.28
N ALA A 227 1.35 -0.88 -6.36
CA ALA A 227 2.69 -0.39 -6.16
C ALA A 227 3.57 -1.43 -5.48
N ILE A 228 4.84 -1.44 -5.84
CA ILE A 228 5.84 -2.33 -5.27
C ILE A 228 7.15 -1.57 -5.07
N GLY A 229 7.75 -1.76 -3.90
CA GLY A 229 9.06 -1.25 -3.56
C GLY A 229 10.15 -1.91 -4.41
N GLY A 230 11.34 -1.32 -4.34
CA GLY A 230 12.54 -1.89 -4.95
C GLY A 230 13.71 -0.94 -4.75
N GLY A 231 14.45 -0.72 -5.83
CA GLY A 231 15.55 0.21 -5.88
C GLY A 231 16.91 -0.40 -5.50
N PRO A 232 18.02 0.36 -5.67
CA PRO A 232 18.06 1.74 -6.18
C PRO A 232 17.56 1.84 -7.62
N ARG A 233 17.08 3.03 -8.00
CA ARG A 233 16.68 3.29 -9.38
C ARG A 233 17.94 3.27 -10.24
N ILE A 234 17.88 2.59 -11.38
CA ILE A 234 19.03 2.48 -12.30
C ILE A 234 18.99 3.57 -13.37
N VAL A 235 17.79 3.91 -13.86
CA VAL A 235 17.59 4.91 -14.93
C VAL A 235 16.50 5.91 -14.52
N ARG A 236 16.70 7.18 -14.81
CA ARG A 236 15.74 8.27 -14.66
C ARG A 236 15.83 9.20 -15.86
N ASP A 237 14.69 9.49 -16.48
CA ASP A 237 14.60 10.47 -17.58
C ASP A 237 15.62 10.19 -18.73
N GLY A 238 15.84 8.91 -19.02
CA GLY A 238 16.76 8.44 -20.08
C GLY A 238 18.24 8.38 -19.68
N VAL A 239 18.61 8.77 -18.46
CA VAL A 239 20.00 8.74 -17.97
C VAL A 239 20.18 7.79 -16.79
N PRO A 240 21.37 7.20 -16.59
CA PRO A 240 21.69 6.49 -15.35
C PRO A 240 21.44 7.37 -14.12
N SER A 241 20.81 6.79 -13.10
CA SER A 241 20.39 7.49 -11.87
C SER A 241 21.46 7.52 -10.78
#